data_AF-A0A9D2X3W5-F1
#
_entry.id   AF-A0A9D2X3W5-F1
#
_cell.length_a   1.000
_cell.length_b   1.000
_cell.length_c   1.000
_cell.angle_alpha   90.00
_cell.angle_beta   90.00
_cell.angle_gamma   90.00
#
_symmetry.space_group_name_H-M   'P 1'
#
loop_
_entity.id
_entity.type
_entity.pdbx_description
1 polymer ?
#
loop_
_entity_poly.entity_id
_entity_poly.type
_entity_poly.pdbx_seq_one_letter_code
_entity_poly.pdbx_strand_id
1 'polypeptide(L)'
;MTLVHEKKGGPYNKEDQEARRTEVARLHFELGYSARKIADMMQVSRNTINSDVKHHYGLIKEEIRSNKEDYVIQQLGRLEAQRARVAEKIADSTDSLKFERMLFEIDSKIEVILGKIPQDITKIDESIVRDTAIFLAIKLADRNTVTERQIISEILHMQQCTYQEAVDIFSKMCSLGLSMCRESLVTEEIYHLGKFLLLRNYMGVNSELYKRIHGNESAGKLISAIIEEKLIDVDEQKFRNGLENISVFFGPKLEII
;
A
#
# COMPACT_ATOMS: atom_id res chain seq x y z
N MET A 1 5.40 -36.06 24.49
CA MET A 1 3.94 -36.30 24.50
C MET A 1 3.55 -36.83 23.12
N THR A 2 3.34 -38.13 23.00
CA THR A 2 2.99 -38.85 21.76
C THR A 2 1.56 -39.34 21.90
N LEU A 3 0.60 -38.56 21.41
CA LEU A 3 -0.80 -38.98 21.28
C LEU A 3 -1.09 -39.20 19.79
N VAL A 4 -0.69 -40.35 19.26
CA VAL A 4 -1.27 -40.86 18.02
C VAL A 4 -1.76 -42.26 18.35
N HIS A 5 -3.06 -42.37 18.64
CA HIS A 5 -3.72 -43.66 18.83
C HIS A 5 -3.63 -44.47 17.54
N GLU A 6 -3.13 -45.70 17.63
CA GLU A 6 -3.10 -46.66 16.53
C GLU A 6 -4.53 -46.90 16.02
N LYS A 7 -4.81 -46.43 14.81
CA LYS A 7 -6.17 -46.50 14.26
C LYS A 7 -6.39 -47.82 13.52
N LYS A 8 -7.37 -48.61 13.99
CA LYS A 8 -7.76 -49.91 13.41
C LYS A 8 -8.79 -49.78 12.27
N GLY A 9 -8.50 -48.95 11.27
CA GLY A 9 -9.31 -48.80 10.04
C GLY A 9 -10.46 -47.77 10.11
N GLY A 10 -10.85 -47.23 8.94
CA GLY A 10 -11.94 -46.25 8.75
C GLY A 10 -11.49 -44.78 8.58
N PRO A 11 -12.31 -43.90 7.96
CA PRO A 11 -12.01 -42.47 7.78
C PRO A 11 -11.77 -41.75 9.11
N TYR A 12 -10.83 -40.79 9.16
CA TYR A 12 -10.60 -39.94 10.35
C TYR A 12 -11.82 -39.07 10.64
N ASN A 13 -12.12 -38.87 11.93
CA ASN A 13 -13.06 -37.82 12.31
C ASN A 13 -12.41 -36.45 11.99
N LYS A 14 -13.19 -35.37 12.04
CA LYS A 14 -12.67 -34.04 11.71
C LYS A 14 -11.59 -33.56 12.69
N GLU A 15 -11.78 -33.82 13.98
CA GLU A 15 -10.87 -33.39 15.05
C GLU A 15 -9.50 -34.06 14.95
N ASP A 16 -9.45 -35.37 14.74
CA ASP A 16 -8.23 -36.16 14.51
C ASP A 16 -7.52 -35.73 13.23
N GLN A 17 -8.28 -35.38 12.19
CA GLN A 17 -7.70 -34.86 10.95
C GLN A 17 -7.04 -33.51 11.18
N GLU A 18 -7.65 -32.64 11.98
CA GLU A 18 -7.10 -31.33 12.33
C GLU A 18 -5.87 -31.45 13.24
N ALA A 19 -5.95 -32.25 14.31
CA ALA A 19 -4.82 -32.53 15.19
C ALA A 19 -3.62 -33.12 14.43
N ARG A 20 -3.88 -34.08 13.52
CA ARG A 20 -2.85 -34.63 12.64
C ARG A 20 -2.27 -33.56 11.72
N ARG A 21 -3.10 -32.73 11.09
CA ARG A 21 -2.62 -31.65 10.22
C ARG A 21 -1.73 -30.67 10.98
N THR A 22 -2.10 -30.29 12.19
CA THR A 22 -1.30 -29.40 13.06
C THR A 22 0.07 -30.01 13.35
N GLU A 23 0.12 -31.29 13.73
CA GLU A 23 1.40 -31.97 13.99
C GLU A 23 2.23 -32.16 12.72
N VAL A 24 1.60 -32.48 11.59
CA VAL A 24 2.27 -32.53 10.28
C VAL A 24 2.85 -31.17 9.91
N ALA A 25 2.13 -30.08 10.16
CA ALA A 25 2.62 -28.72 9.91
C ALA A 25 3.90 -28.45 10.71
N ARG A 26 3.85 -28.75 12.02
CA ARG A 26 4.98 -28.60 12.94
C ARG A 26 6.19 -29.40 12.47
N LEU A 27 6.02 -30.71 12.23
CA LEU A 27 7.10 -31.60 11.81
C LEU A 27 7.70 -31.22 10.44
N HIS A 28 6.88 -30.76 9.50
CA HIS A 28 7.33 -30.45 8.15
C HIS A 28 7.92 -29.04 8.03
N PHE A 29 7.21 -28.01 8.49
CA PHE A 29 7.58 -26.62 8.28
C PHE A 29 8.50 -26.07 9.37
N GLU A 30 8.43 -26.57 10.60
CA GLU A 30 9.31 -26.11 11.69
C GLU A 30 10.54 -27.00 11.82
N LEU A 31 10.36 -28.33 11.82
CA LEU A 31 11.47 -29.28 12.01
C LEU A 31 12.09 -29.79 10.70
N GLY A 32 11.50 -29.49 9.54
CA GLY A 32 12.07 -29.82 8.24
C GLY A 32 12.06 -31.31 7.88
N TYR A 33 11.21 -32.13 8.51
CA TYR A 33 11.16 -33.56 8.20
C TYR A 33 10.45 -33.85 6.88
N SER A 34 10.94 -34.88 6.17
CA SER A 34 10.32 -35.35 4.93
C SER A 34 9.02 -36.09 5.22
N ALA A 35 8.07 -36.05 4.28
CA ALA A 35 6.78 -36.75 4.43
C ALA A 35 6.93 -38.27 4.69
N ARG A 36 8.02 -38.89 4.18
CA ARG A 36 8.36 -40.28 4.49
C ARG A 36 8.70 -40.44 5.98
N LYS A 37 9.62 -39.63 6.49
CA LYS A 37 10.02 -39.69 7.90
C LYS A 37 8.85 -39.37 8.84
N ILE A 38 8.00 -38.42 8.47
CA ILE A 38 6.78 -38.08 9.22
C ILE A 38 5.80 -39.26 9.25
N ALA A 39 5.58 -39.91 8.10
CA ALA A 39 4.74 -41.11 8.01
C ALA A 39 5.24 -42.21 8.96
N ASP A 40 6.55 -42.43 9.01
CA ASP A 40 7.17 -43.42 9.90
C ASP A 40 7.03 -43.02 11.38
N MET A 41 7.24 -41.74 11.72
CA MET A 41 7.13 -41.26 13.11
C MET A 41 5.69 -41.26 13.63
N MET A 42 4.72 -40.90 12.79
CA MET A 42 3.31 -40.82 13.16
C MET A 42 2.55 -42.14 12.92
N GLN A 43 3.18 -43.14 12.30
CA GLN A 43 2.55 -44.39 11.87
C GLN A 43 1.30 -44.15 10.99
N VAL A 44 1.40 -43.19 10.07
CA VAL A 44 0.32 -42.79 9.13
C VAL A 44 0.79 -42.99 7.70
N SER A 45 -0.14 -43.33 6.79
CA SER A 45 0.21 -43.51 5.38
C SER A 45 0.88 -42.26 4.78
N ARG A 46 1.96 -42.46 4.00
CA ARG A 46 2.66 -41.38 3.31
C ARG A 46 1.73 -40.54 2.43
N ASN A 47 0.72 -41.16 1.81
CA ASN A 47 -0.25 -40.46 0.98
C ASN A 47 -1.12 -39.49 1.80
N THR A 48 -1.52 -39.88 3.01
CA THR A 48 -2.23 -39.01 3.94
C THR A 48 -1.37 -37.82 4.35
N ILE A 49 -0.12 -38.06 4.73
CA ILE A 49 0.83 -36.99 5.08
C ILE A 49 1.04 -36.03 3.90
N ASN A 50 1.25 -36.56 2.69
CA ASN A 50 1.37 -35.72 1.49
C ASN A 50 0.11 -34.88 1.23
N SER A 51 -1.08 -35.44 1.46
CA SER A 51 -2.33 -34.69 1.32
C SER A 51 -2.45 -33.57 2.35
N ASP A 52 -2.03 -33.80 3.59
CA ASP A 52 -2.07 -32.80 4.65
C ASP A 52 -1.02 -31.69 4.42
N VAL A 53 0.18 -32.06 3.95
CA VAL A 53 1.20 -31.09 3.50
C VAL A 53 0.66 -30.24 2.35
N LYS A 54 0.01 -30.86 1.35
CA LYS A 54 -0.61 -30.15 0.23
C LYS A 54 -1.73 -29.20 0.69
N HIS A 55 -2.51 -29.60 1.69
CA HIS A 55 -3.53 -28.75 2.28
C HIS A 55 -2.92 -27.48 2.89
N HIS A 56 -1.86 -27.60 3.67
CA HIS A 56 -1.15 -26.45 4.24
C HIS A 56 -0.52 -25.55 3.18
N TYR A 57 0.09 -26.13 2.13
CA TYR A 57 0.55 -25.33 1.00
C TYR A 57 -0.60 -24.58 0.30
N GLY A 58 -1.81 -25.15 0.28
CA GLY A 58 -3.02 -24.47 -0.18
C GLY A 58 -3.38 -23.27 0.69
N LEU A 59 -3.39 -23.43 2.02
CA LEU A 59 -3.66 -22.35 2.97
C LEU A 59 -2.63 -21.22 2.85
N ILE A 60 -1.34 -21.57 2.83
CA ILE A 60 -0.25 -20.62 2.61
C ILE A 60 -0.43 -19.89 1.28
N LYS A 61 -0.85 -20.59 0.22
CA LYS A 61 -1.08 -19.96 -1.10
C LYS A 61 -2.24 -18.97 -1.07
N GLU A 62 -3.32 -19.26 -0.36
CA GLU A 62 -4.44 -18.32 -0.21
C GLU A 62 -4.07 -17.13 0.69
N GLU A 63 -3.31 -17.36 1.76
CA GLU A 63 -2.74 -16.31 2.61
C GLU A 63 -1.84 -15.36 1.79
N ILE A 64 -0.92 -15.92 0.99
CA ILE A 64 -0.09 -15.17 0.03
C ILE A 64 -0.95 -14.33 -0.91
N ARG A 65 -2.05 -14.88 -1.42
CA ARG A 65 -2.94 -14.16 -2.34
C ARG A 65 -3.62 -12.98 -1.65
N SER A 66 -4.00 -13.15 -0.39
CA SER A 66 -4.67 -12.13 0.41
C SER A 66 -3.73 -11.01 0.88
N ASN A 67 -2.45 -11.31 1.13
CA ASN A 67 -1.50 -10.35 1.68
C ASN A 67 -0.07 -10.63 1.20
N LYS A 68 0.19 -10.26 -0.06
CA LYS A 68 1.47 -10.52 -0.73
C LYS A 68 2.65 -9.83 -0.06
N GLU A 69 2.43 -8.63 0.50
CA GLU A 69 3.45 -7.81 1.13
C GLU A 69 3.93 -8.43 2.46
N ASP A 70 2.99 -8.78 3.34
CA ASP A 70 3.32 -9.42 4.62
C ASP A 70 4.02 -10.77 4.41
N TYR A 71 3.61 -11.54 3.41
CA TYR A 71 4.29 -12.79 3.07
C TYR A 71 5.73 -12.55 2.63
N VAL A 72 5.99 -11.53 1.78
CA VAL A 72 7.34 -11.19 1.35
C VAL A 72 8.21 -10.80 2.53
N ILE A 73 7.70 -9.98 3.44
CA ILE A 73 8.39 -9.57 4.68
C ILE A 73 8.71 -10.81 5.54
N GLN A 74 7.74 -11.72 5.71
CA GLN A 74 7.94 -12.93 6.49
C GLN A 74 9.01 -13.85 5.86
N GLN A 75 9.00 -14.02 4.53
CA GLN A 75 10.02 -14.82 3.85
C GLN A 75 11.42 -14.20 3.96
N LEU A 76 11.51 -12.87 3.87
CA LEU A 76 12.76 -12.14 4.05
C LEU A 76 13.31 -12.39 5.46
N GLY A 77 12.49 -12.23 6.51
CA GLY A 77 12.90 -12.49 7.88
C GLY A 77 13.35 -13.95 8.12
N ARG A 78 12.70 -14.93 7.48
CA ARG A 78 13.12 -16.34 7.55
C ARG A 78 14.48 -16.57 6.89
N LEU A 79 14.75 -15.94 5.75
CA LEU A 79 16.02 -16.04 5.05
C LEU A 79 17.14 -15.35 5.85
N GLU A 80 16.88 -14.18 6.44
CA GLU A 80 17.83 -13.49 7.32
C GLU A 80 18.18 -14.33 8.56
N ALA A 81 17.19 -14.94 9.20
CA ALA A 81 17.44 -15.85 10.32
C ALA A 81 18.23 -17.10 9.91
N GLN A 82 18.04 -17.61 8.69
CA GLN A 82 18.87 -18.68 8.15
C GLN A 82 20.30 -18.21 7.87
N ARG A 83 20.45 -17.03 7.27
CA ARG A 83 21.73 -16.38 6.98
C ARG A 83 22.57 -16.24 8.25
N ALA A 84 21.98 -15.73 9.33
CA ALA A 84 22.64 -15.58 10.63
C ALA A 84 23.16 -16.92 11.17
N ARG A 85 22.31 -17.96 11.18
CA ARG A 85 22.71 -19.31 11.64
C ARG A 85 23.80 -19.95 10.78
N VAL A 86 23.80 -19.68 9.47
CA VAL A 86 24.86 -20.19 8.58
C VAL A 86 26.16 -19.43 8.83
N ALA A 87 26.11 -18.10 9.00
CA ALA A 87 27.27 -17.28 9.30
C ALA A 87 27.96 -17.68 10.61
N GLU A 88 27.19 -17.96 11.66
CA GLU A 88 27.73 -18.50 12.92
C GLU A 88 28.45 -19.84 12.71
N LYS A 89 27.89 -20.75 11.91
CA LYS A 89 28.51 -22.05 11.61
C LYS A 89 29.78 -21.96 10.76
N ILE A 90 29.92 -20.91 9.95
CA ILE A 90 31.16 -20.68 9.18
C ILE A 90 32.32 -20.40 10.14
N ALA A 91 32.10 -19.63 11.21
CA ALA A 91 33.13 -19.28 12.18
C ALA A 91 33.71 -20.50 12.92
N ASP A 92 32.88 -21.54 13.14
CA ASP A 92 33.23 -22.70 13.97
C ASP A 92 33.59 -23.96 13.17
N SER A 93 33.50 -23.97 11.84
CA SER A 93 33.61 -25.20 11.05
C SER A 93 34.87 -25.28 10.18
N THR A 94 35.44 -26.49 10.09
CA THR A 94 36.50 -26.86 9.13
C THR A 94 35.98 -27.07 7.70
N ASP A 95 34.65 -27.10 7.52
CA ASP A 95 33.96 -27.38 6.25
C ASP A 95 33.32 -26.08 5.69
N SER A 96 34.08 -24.98 5.75
CA SER A 96 33.60 -23.60 5.49
C SER A 96 32.97 -23.44 4.11
N LEU A 97 33.53 -24.12 3.11
CA LEU A 97 33.13 -24.00 1.70
C LEU A 97 31.68 -24.44 1.45
N LYS A 98 31.19 -25.42 2.21
CA LYS A 98 29.78 -25.86 2.14
C LYS A 98 28.84 -24.79 2.68
N PHE A 99 29.21 -24.15 3.79
CA PHE A 99 28.39 -23.12 4.42
C PHE A 99 28.45 -21.80 3.63
N GLU A 100 29.60 -21.45 3.04
CA GLU A 100 29.73 -20.32 2.12
C GLU A 100 28.81 -20.48 0.91
N ARG A 101 28.72 -21.68 0.32
CA ARG A 101 27.78 -21.96 -0.76
C ARG A 101 26.33 -21.79 -0.32
N MET A 102 25.97 -22.29 0.87
CA MET A 102 24.63 -22.09 1.42
C MET A 102 24.32 -20.60 1.67
N LEU A 103 25.30 -19.84 2.13
CA LEU A 103 25.18 -18.40 2.35
C LEU A 103 24.91 -17.67 1.03
N PHE A 104 25.69 -17.98 -0.01
CA PHE A 104 25.50 -17.43 -1.35
C PHE A 104 24.10 -17.75 -1.92
N GLU A 105 23.60 -18.97 -1.72
CA GLU A 105 22.25 -19.36 -2.15
C GLU A 105 21.15 -18.60 -1.39
N ILE A 106 21.36 -18.30 -0.10
CA ILE A 106 20.43 -17.48 0.70
C ILE A 106 20.45 -16.03 0.19
N ASP A 107 21.64 -15.44 0.02
CA ASP A 107 21.80 -14.07 -0.45
C ASP A 107 21.19 -13.89 -1.84
N SER A 108 21.44 -14.83 -2.77
CA SER A 108 20.82 -14.83 -4.10
C SER A 108 19.29 -14.86 -4.05
N LYS A 109 18.70 -15.62 -3.09
CA LYS A 109 17.24 -15.66 -2.90
C LYS A 109 16.70 -14.36 -2.33
N ILE A 110 17.43 -13.73 -1.40
CA ILE A 110 17.10 -12.42 -0.86
C ILE A 110 17.08 -11.39 -1.99
N GLU A 111 18.11 -11.33 -2.83
CA GLU A 111 18.17 -10.41 -3.98
C GLU A 111 17.00 -10.61 -4.95
N VAL A 112 16.65 -11.86 -5.27
CA VAL A 112 15.50 -12.16 -6.13
C VAL A 112 14.18 -11.71 -5.50
N ILE A 113 14.04 -11.81 -4.18
CA ILE A 113 12.84 -11.33 -3.46
C ILE A 113 12.81 -9.81 -3.46
N LEU A 114 13.92 -9.15 -3.10
CA LEU A 114 14.02 -7.69 -3.09
C LEU A 114 13.79 -7.09 -4.49
N GLY A 115 14.26 -7.74 -5.55
CA GLY A 115 13.98 -7.33 -6.94
C GLY A 115 12.54 -7.57 -7.41
N LYS A 116 11.77 -8.38 -6.67
CA LYS A 116 10.33 -8.63 -6.93
C LYS A 116 9.41 -7.79 -6.05
N ILE A 117 9.93 -7.21 -4.97
CA ILE A 117 9.26 -6.09 -4.31
C ILE A 117 9.18 -5.02 -5.39
N PRO A 118 7.98 -4.61 -5.82
CA PRO A 118 7.86 -3.52 -6.75
C PRO A 118 8.67 -2.37 -6.16
N GLN A 119 9.61 -1.80 -6.93
CA GLN A 119 10.14 -0.48 -6.60
C GLN A 119 9.10 0.63 -6.81
N ASP A 120 7.80 0.30 -6.71
CA ASP A 120 6.78 1.21 -6.20
C ASP A 120 7.11 1.50 -4.72
N ILE A 121 8.28 2.12 -4.51
CA ILE A 121 8.50 3.03 -3.43
C ILE A 121 7.42 4.09 -3.64
N THR A 122 6.33 3.89 -2.91
CA THR A 122 5.21 4.79 -2.70
C THR A 122 4.26 4.97 -3.90
N LYS A 123 3.27 4.05 -4.02
CA LYS A 123 1.92 4.56 -4.28
C LYS A 123 1.54 5.38 -3.05
N ILE A 124 1.99 6.64 -3.02
CA ILE A 124 1.52 7.61 -2.04
C ILE A 124 0.01 7.62 -2.17
N ASP A 125 -0.64 7.16 -1.10
CA ASP A 125 -2.09 7.11 -1.04
C ASP A 125 -2.62 8.52 -1.31
N GLU A 126 -3.67 8.60 -2.10
CA GLU A 126 -4.34 9.86 -2.36
C GLU A 126 -4.86 10.50 -1.05
N SER A 127 -5.15 9.70 -0.02
CA SER A 127 -5.48 10.20 1.33
C SER A 127 -4.35 11.04 1.94
N ILE A 128 -3.10 10.60 1.83
CA ILE A 128 -1.91 11.34 2.29
C ILE A 128 -1.77 12.65 1.51
N VAL A 129 -1.99 12.60 0.19
CA VAL A 129 -1.94 13.79 -0.67
C VAL A 129 -3.04 14.78 -0.29
N ARG A 130 -4.26 14.30 -0.07
CA ARG A 130 -5.41 15.12 0.33
C ARG A 130 -5.14 15.83 1.64
N ASP A 131 -4.75 15.09 2.67
CA ASP A 131 -4.56 15.62 4.01
C ASP A 131 -3.39 16.62 4.04
N THR A 132 -2.31 16.31 3.31
CA THR A 132 -1.18 17.21 3.07
C THR A 132 -1.60 18.50 2.35
N ALA A 133 -2.37 18.39 1.26
CA ALA A 133 -2.83 19.55 0.50
C ALA A 133 -3.74 20.47 1.32
N ILE A 134 -4.65 19.90 2.11
CA ILE A 134 -5.54 20.65 2.99
C ILE A 134 -4.73 21.39 4.06
N PHE A 135 -3.78 20.69 4.69
CA PHE A 135 -2.94 21.31 5.71
C PHE A 135 -2.09 22.45 5.14
N LEU A 136 -1.45 22.23 3.98
CA LEU A 136 -0.67 23.27 3.31
C LEU A 136 -1.53 24.50 2.99
N ALA A 137 -2.76 24.29 2.49
CA ALA A 137 -3.68 25.39 2.19
C ALA A 137 -4.11 26.15 3.45
N ILE A 138 -4.31 25.47 4.58
CA ILE A 138 -4.61 26.11 5.88
C ILE A 138 -3.40 26.92 6.36
N LYS A 139 -2.22 26.29 6.39
CA LYS A 139 -1.00 26.88 6.95
C LYS A 139 -0.52 28.06 6.12
N LEU A 140 -0.73 28.01 4.80
CA LEU A 140 -0.30 29.03 3.86
C LEU A 140 -1.48 29.90 3.40
N ALA A 141 -2.60 29.92 4.13
CA ALA A 141 -3.81 30.67 3.74
C ALA A 141 -3.55 32.17 3.55
N ASP A 142 -2.61 32.76 4.30
CA ASP A 142 -2.21 34.17 4.13
C ASP A 142 -1.46 34.43 2.82
N ARG A 143 -1.01 33.38 2.13
CA ARG A 143 -0.28 33.43 0.88
C ARG A 143 -1.16 32.86 -0.23
N ASN A 144 -1.64 33.73 -1.11
CA ASN A 144 -2.44 33.31 -2.27
C ASN A 144 -1.67 32.36 -3.21
N THR A 145 -0.35 32.40 -3.20
CA THR A 145 0.54 31.63 -4.08
C THR A 145 1.73 31.09 -3.30
N VAL A 146 2.19 29.88 -3.66
CA VAL A 146 3.29 29.19 -2.97
C VAL A 146 4.25 28.58 -3.99
N THR A 147 5.55 28.58 -3.69
CA THR A 147 6.55 27.98 -4.58
C THR A 147 6.74 26.50 -4.29
N GLU A 148 7.28 25.74 -5.25
CA GLU A 148 7.65 24.33 -5.06
C GLU A 148 8.54 24.13 -3.81
N ARG A 149 9.57 24.96 -3.66
CA ARG A 149 10.48 24.90 -2.51
C ARG A 149 9.75 25.06 -1.18
N GLN A 150 8.79 25.98 -1.13
CA GLN A 150 7.97 26.18 0.06
C GLN A 150 7.10 24.96 0.34
N ILE A 151 6.43 24.42 -0.68
CA ILE A 151 5.59 23.21 -0.53
C ILE A 151 6.44 22.04 0.00
N ILE A 152 7.57 21.75 -0.63
CA ILE A 152 8.44 20.63 -0.24
C ILE A 152 8.98 20.83 1.19
N SER A 153 9.44 22.04 1.52
CA SER A 153 9.92 22.36 2.87
C SER A 153 8.82 22.16 3.92
N GLU A 154 7.58 22.53 3.61
CA GLU A 154 6.45 22.38 4.52
C GLU A 154 6.00 20.92 4.66
N ILE A 155 6.05 20.13 3.58
CA ILE A 155 5.81 18.68 3.64
C ILE A 155 6.86 18.01 4.53
N LEU A 156 8.13 18.35 4.35
CA LEU A 156 9.25 17.82 5.13
C LEU A 156 9.03 18.06 6.64
N HIS A 157 8.66 19.29 7.01
CA HIS A 157 8.42 19.64 8.40
C HIS A 157 7.17 18.98 8.99
N MET A 158 6.10 18.87 8.21
CA MET A 158 4.83 18.31 8.66
C MET A 158 4.89 16.79 8.85
N GLN A 159 5.44 16.07 7.88
CA GLN A 159 5.41 14.60 7.85
C GLN A 159 6.61 13.98 8.58
N GLN A 160 7.59 14.79 9.00
CA GLN A 160 8.86 14.31 9.57
C GLN A 160 9.53 13.26 8.67
N CYS A 161 9.40 13.44 7.35
CA CYS A 161 9.90 12.51 6.34
C CYS A 161 11.28 12.93 5.83
N THR A 162 11.85 12.12 4.96
CA THR A 162 13.04 12.47 4.20
C THR A 162 12.72 13.49 3.10
N TYR A 163 13.76 14.17 2.60
CA TYR A 163 13.60 15.10 1.47
C TYR A 163 13.05 14.40 0.21
N GLN A 164 13.49 13.17 -0.05
CA GLN A 164 13.01 12.40 -1.21
C GLN A 164 11.52 12.08 -1.10
N GLU A 165 11.05 11.62 0.06
CA GLU A 165 9.62 11.36 0.29
C GLU A 165 8.78 12.64 0.12
N ALA A 166 9.29 13.80 0.56
CA ALA A 166 8.60 15.08 0.35
C ALA A 166 8.49 15.44 -1.14
N VAL A 167 9.55 15.22 -1.92
CA VAL A 167 9.57 15.39 -3.39
C VAL A 167 8.60 14.42 -4.06
N ASP A 168 8.50 13.19 -3.59
CA ASP A 168 7.60 12.18 -4.14
C ASP A 168 6.13 12.57 -3.87
N ILE A 169 5.81 13.06 -2.66
CA ILE A 169 4.46 13.59 -2.33
C ILE A 169 4.12 14.78 -3.23
N PHE A 170 5.04 15.72 -3.42
CA PHE A 170 4.85 16.86 -4.31
C PHE A 170 4.65 16.40 -5.77
N SER A 171 5.47 15.47 -6.26
CA SER A 171 5.34 14.90 -7.60
C SER A 171 3.98 14.22 -7.78
N LYS A 172 3.50 13.53 -6.73
CA LYS A 172 2.16 12.94 -6.72
C LYS A 172 1.06 14.01 -6.78
N MET A 173 1.17 15.10 -6.01
CA MET A 173 0.25 16.24 -6.11
C MET A 173 0.22 16.81 -7.54
N CYS A 174 1.38 16.99 -8.17
CA CYS A 174 1.52 17.45 -9.55
C CYS A 174 0.83 16.50 -10.54
N SER A 175 1.01 15.19 -10.37
CA SER A 175 0.35 14.16 -11.20
C SER A 175 -1.18 14.15 -11.03
N LEU A 176 -1.67 14.57 -9.87
CA LEU A 176 -3.10 14.67 -9.58
C LEU A 176 -3.72 15.99 -10.07
N GLY A 177 -2.94 16.90 -10.66
CA GLY A 177 -3.44 18.13 -11.27
C GLY A 177 -3.01 19.42 -10.58
N LEU A 178 -2.13 19.38 -9.56
CA LEU A 178 -1.52 20.59 -9.01
C LEU A 178 -0.73 21.36 -10.09
N SER A 179 -0.14 20.65 -11.04
CA SER A 179 0.57 21.23 -12.19
C SER A 179 -0.33 22.05 -13.12
N MET A 180 -1.64 21.81 -13.13
CA MET A 180 -2.62 22.62 -13.86
C MET A 180 -2.97 23.92 -13.11
N CYS A 181 -2.67 23.96 -11.80
CA CYS A 181 -2.90 25.11 -10.93
C CYS A 181 -1.63 25.97 -10.78
N ARG A 182 -0.68 25.85 -11.70
CA ARG A 182 0.57 26.61 -11.70
C ARG A 182 0.45 27.87 -12.54
N GLU A 183 1.09 28.94 -12.09
CA GLU A 183 1.29 30.17 -12.86
C GLU A 183 2.80 30.42 -12.97
N SER A 184 3.24 30.85 -14.15
CA SER A 184 4.64 31.17 -14.41
C SER A 184 4.88 32.65 -14.16
N LEU A 185 5.77 32.98 -13.23
CA LEU A 185 6.03 34.37 -12.85
C LEU A 185 7.53 34.64 -12.94
N VAL A 186 7.98 35.18 -14.08
CA VAL A 186 9.32 35.69 -14.49
C VAL A 186 10.55 34.85 -14.10
N THR A 187 10.71 34.43 -12.84
CA THR A 187 11.82 33.65 -12.32
C THR A 187 11.41 32.39 -11.55
N GLU A 188 10.14 32.22 -11.16
CA GLU A 188 9.70 31.08 -10.35
C GLU A 188 8.31 30.55 -10.77
N GLU A 189 8.12 29.23 -10.61
CA GLU A 189 6.80 28.61 -10.70
C GLU A 189 6.07 28.77 -9.37
N ILE A 190 4.85 29.31 -9.44
CA ILE A 190 3.96 29.47 -8.29
C ILE A 190 2.73 28.57 -8.45
N TYR A 191 2.26 28.01 -7.33
CA TYR A 191 1.18 27.05 -7.28
C TYR A 191 0.01 27.59 -6.47
N HIS A 192 -1.22 27.36 -6.97
CA HIS A 192 -2.47 27.75 -6.33
C HIS A 192 -3.12 26.55 -5.63
N LEU A 193 -2.80 26.35 -4.35
CA LEU A 193 -3.33 25.23 -3.57
C LEU A 193 -4.86 25.23 -3.45
N GLY A 194 -5.49 26.41 -3.32
CA GLY A 194 -6.95 26.53 -3.29
C GLY A 194 -7.62 26.03 -4.57
N LYS A 195 -7.07 26.40 -5.75
CA LYS A 195 -7.54 25.89 -7.06
C LYS A 195 -7.39 24.37 -7.14
N PHE A 196 -6.26 23.83 -6.65
CA PHE A 196 -6.00 22.39 -6.62
C PHE A 196 -6.99 21.62 -5.73
N LEU A 197 -7.28 22.12 -4.52
CA LEU A 197 -8.25 21.50 -3.61
C LEU A 197 -9.65 21.43 -4.21
N LEU A 198 -10.08 22.49 -4.90
CA LEU A 198 -11.35 22.52 -5.64
C LEU A 198 -11.34 21.55 -6.82
N LEU A 199 -10.25 21.52 -7.60
CA LEU A 199 -10.10 20.63 -8.76
C LEU A 199 -10.30 19.15 -8.36
N ARG A 200 -9.80 18.76 -7.19
CA ARG A 200 -9.89 17.38 -6.67
C ARG A 200 -11.12 17.08 -5.82
N ASN A 201 -12.00 18.06 -5.58
CA ASN A 201 -13.10 17.96 -4.61
C ASN A 201 -12.62 17.57 -3.19
N TYR A 202 -11.40 17.95 -2.80
CA TYR A 202 -10.91 17.74 -1.44
C TYR A 202 -11.56 18.72 -0.45
N MET A 203 -12.14 19.80 -0.96
CA MET A 203 -12.81 20.82 -0.17
C MET A 203 -14.13 21.20 -0.84
N GLY A 204 -15.21 21.20 -0.06
CA GLY A 204 -16.51 21.67 -0.52
C GLY A 204 -16.50 23.19 -0.71
N VAL A 205 -17.15 23.65 -1.78
CA VAL A 205 -17.28 25.08 -2.13
C VAL A 205 -17.92 25.91 -1.01
N ASN A 206 -18.79 25.29 -0.20
CA ASN A 206 -19.45 25.96 0.93
C ASN A 206 -18.71 25.82 2.26
N SER A 207 -17.52 25.19 2.27
CA SER A 207 -16.76 24.99 3.49
C SER A 207 -16.28 26.33 4.06
N GLU A 208 -16.26 26.43 5.39
CA GLU A 208 -15.69 27.59 6.08
C GLU A 208 -14.21 27.77 5.72
N LEU A 209 -13.52 26.67 5.44
CA LEU A 209 -12.14 26.66 4.94
C LEU A 209 -12.02 27.39 3.60
N TYR A 210 -12.92 27.15 2.65
CA TYR A 210 -12.92 27.84 1.37
C TYR A 210 -13.13 29.35 1.54
N LYS A 211 -14.05 29.76 2.42
CA LYS A 211 -14.30 31.17 2.75
C LYS A 211 -13.08 31.85 3.39
N ARG A 212 -12.33 31.12 4.22
CA ARG A 212 -11.08 31.61 4.82
C ARG A 212 -9.95 31.76 3.80
N ILE A 213 -9.80 30.82 2.86
CA ILE A 213 -8.75 30.86 1.84
C ILE A 213 -9.00 31.95 0.79
N HIS A 214 -10.25 32.18 0.38
CA HIS A 214 -10.56 33.09 -0.72
C HIS A 214 -11.14 34.45 -0.29
N GLY A 215 -11.42 34.65 1.00
CA GLY A 215 -12.19 35.80 1.46
C GLY A 215 -13.64 35.80 0.91
N ASN A 216 -14.53 36.59 1.52
CA ASN A 216 -15.95 36.59 1.17
C ASN A 216 -16.25 37.12 -0.26
N GLU A 217 -15.30 37.78 -0.94
CA GLU A 217 -15.54 38.44 -2.24
C GLU A 217 -14.97 37.72 -3.49
N SER A 218 -14.00 36.80 -3.35
CA SER A 218 -13.29 36.20 -4.50
C SER A 218 -13.84 34.83 -4.93
N ALA A 219 -14.57 34.16 -4.04
CA ALA A 219 -15.11 32.82 -4.23
C ALA A 219 -15.98 32.67 -5.50
N GLY A 220 -16.94 33.58 -5.70
CA GLY A 220 -17.88 33.51 -6.83
C GLY A 220 -17.21 33.66 -8.20
N LYS A 221 -16.22 34.56 -8.31
CA LYS A 221 -15.49 34.80 -9.56
C LYS A 221 -14.57 33.62 -9.93
N LEU A 222 -13.96 32.97 -8.95
CA LEU A 222 -13.08 31.83 -9.17
C LEU A 222 -13.87 30.59 -9.63
N ILE A 223 -15.06 30.36 -9.08
CA ILE A 223 -15.94 29.26 -9.48
C ILE A 223 -16.42 29.46 -10.92
N SER A 224 -16.85 30.67 -11.28
CA SER A 224 -17.24 30.97 -12.66
C SER A 224 -16.09 30.75 -13.65
N ALA A 225 -14.87 31.18 -13.31
CA ALA A 225 -13.69 30.97 -14.15
C ALA A 225 -13.33 29.48 -14.31
N ILE A 226 -13.40 28.68 -13.23
CA ILE A 226 -13.13 27.23 -13.30
C ILE A 226 -14.21 26.49 -14.11
N ILE A 227 -15.47 26.93 -14.02
CA ILE A 227 -16.57 26.35 -14.82
C ILE A 227 -16.40 26.71 -16.29
N GLU A 228 -16.07 27.97 -16.61
CA GLU A 228 -15.81 28.42 -17.98
C GLU A 228 -14.60 27.72 -18.61
N GLU A 229 -13.53 27.47 -17.85
CA GLU A 229 -12.33 26.78 -18.32
C GLU A 229 -12.55 25.26 -18.49
N LYS A 230 -13.39 24.63 -17.64
CA LYS A 230 -13.78 23.21 -17.77
C LYS A 230 -14.82 22.94 -18.86
N LEU A 231 -15.55 23.95 -19.33
CA LEU A 231 -16.51 23.83 -20.44
C LEU A 231 -15.83 23.68 -21.80
N ILE A 232 -14.52 23.90 -21.90
CA ILE A 232 -13.78 23.84 -23.16
C ILE A 232 -13.29 22.41 -23.50
N ASP A 233 -13.25 21.47 -22.55
CA ASP A 233 -12.55 20.18 -22.79
C ASP A 233 -13.19 18.92 -22.17
N VAL A 234 -14.47 18.96 -21.77
CA VAL A 234 -15.15 17.76 -21.23
C VAL A 234 -16.45 17.46 -21.98
N ASP A 235 -16.48 16.27 -22.56
CA ASP A 235 -17.64 15.59 -23.17
C ASP A 235 -18.94 15.88 -22.40
N GLU A 236 -19.78 16.71 -23.03
CA GLU A 236 -21.00 17.34 -22.53
C GLU A 236 -21.96 16.32 -21.85
N GLN A 237 -21.89 15.05 -22.29
CA GLN A 237 -22.70 13.94 -21.82
C GLN A 237 -22.38 13.54 -20.36
N LYS A 238 -21.11 13.56 -19.94
CA LYS A 238 -20.71 13.19 -18.57
C LYS A 238 -21.11 14.26 -17.55
N PHE A 239 -21.13 15.52 -17.98
CA PHE A 239 -21.53 16.64 -17.13
C PHE A 239 -23.05 16.69 -16.92
N ARG A 240 -23.86 16.44 -17.97
CA ARG A 240 -25.33 16.34 -17.84
C ARG A 240 -25.76 15.25 -16.87
N ASN A 241 -25.12 14.07 -16.92
CA ASN A 241 -25.39 12.98 -15.98
C ASN A 241 -25.00 13.31 -14.53
N GLY A 242 -24.05 14.23 -14.31
CA GLY A 242 -23.70 14.73 -12.98
C GLY A 242 -24.71 15.74 -12.44
N LEU A 243 -25.25 16.61 -13.29
CA LEU A 243 -26.23 17.64 -12.91
C LEU A 243 -27.63 17.07 -12.65
N GLU A 244 -28.05 16.01 -13.35
CA GLU A 244 -29.32 15.32 -13.06
C GLU A 244 -29.36 14.67 -11.67
N ASN A 245 -28.20 14.34 -11.10
CA ASN A 245 -28.10 13.85 -9.72
C ASN A 245 -28.16 14.98 -8.67
N ILE A 246 -27.97 16.24 -9.08
CA ILE A 246 -28.01 17.40 -8.20
C ILE A 246 -29.40 18.05 -8.19
N SER A 247 -30.16 17.97 -9.30
CA SER A 247 -31.53 18.50 -9.36
C SER A 247 -32.54 17.74 -8.49
N VAL A 248 -32.21 16.53 -8.03
CA VAL A 248 -33.00 15.78 -7.04
C VAL A 248 -32.97 16.43 -5.64
N PHE A 249 -31.97 17.27 -5.36
CA PHE A 249 -31.80 17.91 -4.03
C PHE A 249 -32.33 19.33 -3.94
N PHE A 250 -32.63 20.00 -5.06
CA PHE A 250 -33.14 21.36 -5.07
C PHE A 250 -34.46 21.41 -5.83
N GLY A 251 -35.56 21.49 -5.07
CA GLY A 251 -36.91 21.64 -5.62
C GLY A 251 -37.06 22.88 -6.52
N PRO A 252 -38.13 22.93 -7.33
CA PRO A 252 -38.23 23.88 -8.42
C PRO A 252 -38.60 25.27 -7.89
N LYS A 253 -37.66 26.22 -7.98
CA LYS A 253 -37.93 27.64 -8.23
C LYS A 253 -36.63 28.43 -8.31
N LEU A 254 -36.29 28.88 -9.50
CA LEU A 254 -35.61 30.14 -9.77
C LEU A 254 -35.99 30.53 -11.20
N GLU A 255 -37.07 31.31 -11.32
CA GLU A 255 -37.36 32.08 -12.54
C GLU A 255 -36.33 33.22 -12.62
N ILE A 256 -35.67 33.30 -13.77
CA ILE A 256 -34.65 34.30 -14.08
C ILE A 256 -35.35 35.54 -14.64
N ILE A 257 -35.07 36.72 -14.07
CA ILE A 257 -35.11 38.02 -14.75
C ILE A 257 -33.67 38.42 -15.02
#